data_AF-A0A7K4QC10-F1
#
_entry.id   AF-A0A7K4QC10-F1
#
_cell.length_a   1.000
_cell.length_b   1.000
_cell.length_c   1.000
_cell.angle_alpha   90.00
_cell.angle_beta   90.00
_cell.angle_gamma   90.00
#
_symmetry.space_group_name_H-M   'P 1'
#
loop_
_entity.id
_entity.type
_entity.pdbx_description
1 polymer ?
#
loop_
_entity_poly.entity_id
_entity_poly.type
_entity_poly.pdbx_seq_one_letter_code
_entity_poly.pdbx_strand_id
1 'polypeptide(L)'
;NILVDLDTGQAKLIDFGRGTYLQDTVYTHFAGTLSYSPPEWNDFGWYHGEPATIWSLGILLHQMVCGEHPFRRGQNLSWGQLPLPQRLSQECKDLIRWCLSVNSLDRPTLEDLFCDTWMW
;
A
#
# COMPACT_ATOMS: atom_id res chain seq x y z
N ASN A 1 -3.31 0.93 -12.36
CA ASN A 1 -4.41 -0.02 -12.58
C ASN A 1 -5.76 0.51 -12.07
N ILE A 2 -5.95 1.83 -12.04
CA ILE A 2 -7.21 2.46 -11.65
C ILE A 2 -7.57 3.47 -12.73
N LEU A 3 -8.81 3.43 -13.22
CA LEU A 3 -9.39 4.47 -14.07
C LEU A 3 -10.37 5.28 -13.25
N VAL A 4 -10.44 6.59 -13.53
CA VAL A 4 -11.44 7.49 -12.94
C VAL A 4 -12.34 7.98 -14.06
N ASP A 5 -13.63 7.72 -13.92
CA ASP A 5 -14.66 8.29 -14.77
C ASP A 5 -14.82 9.78 -14.40
N LEU A 6 -14.54 10.69 -15.34
CA LEU A 6 -14.49 12.13 -15.04
C LEU A 6 -15.89 12.76 -14.91
N ASP A 7 -16.93 12.14 -15.49
CA ASP A 7 -18.29 12.64 -15.43
C ASP A 7 -18.95 12.28 -14.09
N THR A 8 -18.66 11.08 -13.58
CA THR A 8 -19.27 10.54 -12.35
C THR A 8 -18.35 10.59 -11.13
N GLY A 9 -17.04 10.75 -11.33
CA GLY A 9 -16.03 10.65 -10.29
C GLY A 9 -15.74 9.21 -9.82
N GLN A 10 -16.33 8.19 -10.45
CA GLN A 10 -16.17 6.80 -10.02
C GLN A 10 -14.81 6.22 -10.38
N ALA A 11 -14.13 5.63 -9.41
CA ALA A 11 -12.92 4.86 -9.63
C ALA A 11 -13.24 3.39 -9.97
N LYS A 12 -12.52 2.82 -10.94
CA LYS A 12 -12.65 1.42 -11.38
C LYS A 12 -11.29 0.75 -11.44
N LEU A 13 -11.15 -0.40 -10.76
CA LEU A 13 -9.97 -1.23 -10.87
C LEU A 13 -9.96 -1.96 -12.22
N ILE A 14 -8.79 -2.01 -12.85
CA ILE A 14 -8.57 -2.68 -14.13
C ILE A 14 -7.35 -3.60 -14.06
N ASP A 15 -7.13 -4.40 -15.10
CA ASP A 15 -5.95 -5.24 -15.28
C ASP A 15 -5.75 -6.28 -14.16
N PHE A 16 -6.58 -7.33 -14.21
CA PHE A 16 -6.47 -8.52 -13.36
C PHE A 16 -5.54 -9.59 -13.96
N GLY A 17 -4.77 -9.28 -15.01
CA GLY A 17 -3.89 -10.25 -15.70
C GLY A 17 -2.74 -10.77 -14.84
N ARG A 18 -2.47 -10.12 -13.71
CA ARG A 18 -1.48 -10.49 -12.68
C ARG A 18 -2.13 -10.92 -11.36
N GLY A 19 -3.46 -10.99 -11.32
CA GLY A 19 -4.20 -11.47 -10.17
C GLY A 19 -4.11 -12.99 -10.02
N THR A 20 -4.46 -13.47 -8.83
CA THR A 20 -4.59 -14.90 -8.51
C THR A 20 -5.79 -15.10 -7.61
N TYR A 21 -6.22 -16.36 -7.43
CA TYR A 21 -7.26 -16.68 -6.47
C TYR A 21 -6.79 -16.39 -5.05
N LEU A 22 -7.69 -15.83 -4.25
CA LEU A 22 -7.44 -15.58 -2.84
C LEU A 22 -7.33 -16.92 -2.09
N GLN A 23 -6.28 -17.03 -1.29
CA GLN A 23 -6.00 -18.13 -0.37
C GLN A 23 -5.43 -17.57 0.94
N ASP A 24 -5.64 -18.31 2.02
CA ASP A 24 -5.18 -17.95 3.37
C ASP A 24 -3.69 -18.26 3.59
N THR A 25 -3.12 -19.12 2.73
CA THR A 25 -1.71 -19.51 2.77
C THR A 25 -0.81 -18.47 2.10
N VAL A 26 0.49 -18.58 2.37
CA VAL A 26 1.50 -17.72 1.75
C VAL A 26 1.53 -17.87 0.23
N TYR A 27 1.81 -16.77 -0.46
CA TYR A 27 2.16 -16.75 -1.87
C TYR A 27 3.67 -16.72 -2.01
N THR A 28 4.20 -17.58 -2.89
CA THR A 28 5.66 -17.70 -3.18
C THR A 28 6.02 -17.23 -4.59
N HIS A 29 5.06 -16.65 -5.30
CA HIS A 29 5.23 -16.07 -6.63
C HIS A 29 4.65 -14.66 -6.64
N PHE A 30 5.37 -13.71 -7.23
CA PHE A 30 4.91 -12.33 -7.39
C PHE A 30 4.98 -11.93 -8.86
N ALA A 31 3.82 -11.64 -9.45
CA ALA A 31 3.71 -11.13 -10.81
C ALA A 31 3.43 -9.62 -10.86
N GLY A 32 3.39 -8.93 -9.71
CA GLY A 32 3.05 -7.51 -9.61
C GLY A 32 4.16 -6.55 -10.03
N THR A 33 3.95 -5.26 -9.76
CA THR A 33 4.97 -4.22 -9.97
C THR A 33 5.91 -4.19 -8.76
N LEU A 34 7.20 -4.48 -8.96
CA LEU A 34 8.18 -4.62 -7.87
C LEU A 34 8.33 -3.37 -6.98
N SER A 35 8.04 -2.16 -7.46
CA SER A 35 8.07 -0.97 -6.59
C SER A 35 6.95 -0.94 -5.56
N TYR A 36 5.89 -1.74 -5.75
CA TYR A 36 4.76 -1.89 -4.85
C TYR A 36 4.82 -3.19 -4.04
N SER A 37 5.85 -4.02 -4.21
CA SER A 37 5.98 -5.25 -3.42
C SER A 37 6.27 -4.90 -1.94
N PRO A 38 5.71 -5.67 -1.00
CA PRO A 38 5.99 -5.48 0.41
C PRO A 38 7.41 -5.98 0.77
N PRO A 39 7.99 -5.53 1.90
CA PRO A 39 9.35 -5.87 2.29
C PRO A 39 9.56 -7.38 2.47
N GLU A 40 8.58 -8.10 3.03
CA GLU A 40 8.64 -9.55 3.23
C GLU A 40 8.84 -10.34 1.93
N TRP A 41 8.32 -9.84 0.80
CA TRP A 41 8.59 -10.44 -0.51
C TRP A 41 10.06 -10.27 -0.90
N ASN A 42 10.63 -9.09 -0.66
CA ASN A 42 12.02 -8.80 -1.02
C ASN A 42 13.00 -9.56 -0.13
N ASP A 43 12.68 -9.71 1.16
CA ASP A 43 13.55 -10.33 2.15
C ASP A 43 13.42 -11.87 2.17
N PHE A 44 12.22 -12.40 1.99
CA PHE A 44 11.95 -13.83 2.17
C PHE A 44 11.36 -14.54 0.95
N GLY A 45 10.94 -13.81 -0.09
CA GLY A 45 10.32 -14.39 -1.28
C GLY A 45 8.92 -14.94 -1.06
N TRP A 46 8.22 -14.50 -0.01
CA TRP A 46 6.83 -14.86 0.25
C TRP A 46 6.05 -13.73 0.93
N TYR A 47 4.71 -13.76 0.80
CA TYR A 47 3.82 -12.78 1.43
C TYR A 47 2.43 -13.36 1.66
N HIS A 48 1.63 -12.70 2.52
CA HIS A 48 0.19 -12.95 2.65
C HIS A 48 -0.61 -11.92 1.87
N GLY A 49 -1.72 -12.34 1.26
CA GLY A 49 -2.47 -11.54 0.30
C GLY A 49 -2.99 -10.21 0.87
N GLU A 50 -3.69 -10.25 2.00
CA GLU A 50 -4.26 -9.05 2.60
C GLU A 50 -3.19 -8.06 3.11
N PRO A 51 -2.20 -8.46 3.93
CA PRO A 51 -1.14 -7.53 4.35
C PRO A 51 -0.33 -6.93 3.18
N ALA A 52 -0.11 -7.69 2.10
CA ALA A 52 0.54 -7.17 0.90
C ALA A 52 -0.35 -6.17 0.14
N THR A 53 -1.66 -6.39 0.15
CA THR A 53 -2.64 -5.46 -0.42
C THR A 53 -2.62 -4.15 0.36
N ILE A 54 -2.67 -4.21 1.69
CA ILE A 54 -2.60 -3.03 2.59
C ILE A 54 -1.32 -2.22 2.36
N TRP A 55 -0.17 -2.90 2.21
CA TRP A 55 1.09 -2.25 1.86
C TRP A 55 0.98 -1.45 0.54
N SER A 56 0.48 -2.10 -0.53
CA SER A 56 0.34 -1.46 -1.83
C SER A 56 -0.67 -0.29 -1.80
N LEU A 57 -1.72 -0.37 -0.98
CA LEU A 57 -2.67 0.72 -0.73
C LEU A 57 -2.00 1.89 0.00
N GLY A 58 -1.12 1.61 0.98
CA GLY A 58 -0.31 2.63 1.65
C GLY A 58 0.60 3.40 0.69
N ILE A 59 1.24 2.70 -0.25
CA ILE A 59 2.04 3.32 -1.32
C ILE A 59 1.17 4.20 -2.20
N LEU A 60 0.01 3.69 -2.63
CA LEU A 60 -0.93 4.42 -3.48
C LEU A 60 -1.45 5.69 -2.77
N LEU A 61 -1.86 5.57 -1.51
CA LEU A 61 -2.33 6.70 -0.70
C LEU A 61 -1.26 7.78 -0.59
N HIS A 62 -0.01 7.39 -0.27
CA HIS A 62 1.11 8.31 -0.27
C HIS A 62 1.25 9.03 -1.61
N GLN A 63 1.22 8.30 -2.73
CA GLN A 63 1.33 8.90 -4.05
C GLN A 63 0.20 9.90 -4.35
N MET A 64 -1.03 9.62 -3.91
CA MET A 64 -2.16 10.54 -4.09
C MET A 64 -1.95 11.86 -3.33
N VAL A 65 -1.45 11.81 -2.08
CA VAL A 65 -1.34 13.00 -1.22
C VAL A 65 0.03 13.71 -1.29
N CYS A 66 1.07 13.02 -1.77
CA CYS A 66 2.42 13.55 -1.94
C CYS A 66 2.79 13.83 -3.39
N GLY A 67 2.11 13.20 -4.35
CA GLY A 67 2.42 13.31 -5.79
C GLY A 67 3.62 12.46 -6.23
N GLU A 68 4.21 11.66 -5.34
CA GLU A 68 5.39 10.85 -5.62
C GLU A 68 5.43 9.52 -4.87
N HIS A 69 6.20 8.57 -5.41
CA HIS A 69 6.41 7.25 -4.79
C HIS A 69 7.20 7.39 -3.47
N PRO A 70 6.79 6.76 -2.37
CA PRO A 70 7.43 6.90 -1.06
C PRO A 70 8.87 6.35 -1.02
N PHE A 71 9.14 5.29 -1.78
CA PHE A 71 10.44 4.63 -1.83
C PHE A 71 11.08 4.85 -3.21
N ARG A 72 11.72 5.99 -3.43
CA ARG A 72 12.49 6.23 -4.66
C ARG A 72 13.81 5.45 -4.62
N ARG A 73 14.17 4.80 -5.73
CA ARG A 73 15.48 4.12 -5.88
C ARG A 73 16.62 5.09 -5.53
N GLY A 74 17.47 4.70 -4.59
CA GLY A 74 18.66 5.45 -4.17
C GLY A 74 18.51 6.25 -2.88
N GLN A 75 17.30 6.37 -2.30
CA GLN A 75 17.17 6.84 -0.93
C GLN A 75 17.31 5.65 0.02
N ASN A 76 18.34 5.68 0.87
CA ASN A 76 18.50 4.77 2.01
C ASN A 76 17.47 5.15 3.09
N LEU A 77 16.19 5.03 2.78
CA LEU A 77 15.15 5.08 3.80
C LEU A 77 15.20 3.76 4.54
N SER A 78 15.55 3.81 5.81
CA SER A 78 15.25 2.69 6.70
C SER A 78 13.74 2.50 6.72
N TRP A 79 13.29 1.26 6.62
CA TRP A 79 11.89 0.93 6.75
C TRP A 79 11.34 1.55 8.06
N GLY A 80 10.24 2.31 7.96
CA GLY A 80 9.66 3.05 9.09
C GLY A 80 10.08 4.52 9.24
N GLN A 81 11.06 5.02 8.49
CA GLN A 81 11.41 6.44 8.44
C GLN A 81 10.92 7.10 7.16
N LEU A 82 9.62 7.03 6.88
CA LEU A 82 9.02 7.72 5.73
C LEU A 82 8.83 9.22 6.07
N PRO A 83 9.62 10.14 5.48
CA PRO A 83 9.41 11.56 5.70
C PRO A 83 8.11 11.99 5.02
N LEU A 84 7.17 12.50 5.81
CA LEU A 84 5.88 12.97 5.32
C LEU A 84 5.80 14.51 5.40
N PRO A 85 5.30 15.20 4.37
CA PRO A 85 5.20 16.65 4.37
C PRO A 85 4.39 17.18 5.56
N GLN A 86 4.84 18.30 6.15
CA GLN A 86 4.16 18.93 7.29
C GLN A 86 2.71 19.30 6.98
N ARG A 87 2.41 19.67 5.73
CA ARG A 87 1.07 20.05 5.25
C ARG A 87 0.01 18.94 5.35
N LEU A 88 0.40 17.67 5.49
CA LEU A 88 -0.55 16.58 5.69
C LEU A 88 -1.10 16.63 7.12
N SER A 89 -2.37 16.26 7.30
CA SER A 89 -2.96 16.07 8.62
C SER A 89 -2.22 14.96 9.38
N GLN A 90 -2.34 14.94 10.71
CA GLN A 90 -1.66 13.92 11.51
C GLN A 90 -2.26 12.53 11.26
N GLU A 91 -3.58 12.47 11.14
CA GLU A 91 -4.37 11.28 10.86
C GLU A 91 -3.94 10.65 9.52
N CYS A 92 -3.78 11.46 8.47
CA CYS A 92 -3.27 11.01 7.17
C CYS A 92 -1.88 10.37 7.29
N LYS A 93 -0.99 11.03 8.06
CA LYS A 93 0.38 10.54 8.25
C LYS A 93 0.40 9.22 9.00
N ASP A 94 -0.46 9.09 10.00
CA ASP A 94 -0.53 7.90 10.84
C ASP A 94 -1.12 6.72 10.06
N LEU A 95 -2.18 6.95 9.27
CA LEU A 95 -2.74 5.93 8.37
C LEU A 95 -1.70 5.45 7.34
N ILE A 96 -0.96 6.35 6.69
CA ILE A 96 0.10 5.99 5.74
C ILE A 96 1.18 5.14 6.43
N ARG A 97 1.62 5.53 7.63
CA ARG A 97 2.63 4.77 8.38
C ARG A 97 2.11 3.40 8.80
N TRP A 98 0.86 3.30 9.20
CA TRP A 98 0.25 2.05 9.63
C TRP A 98 0.14 1.04 8.48
N CYS A 99 -0.29 1.49 7.30
CA CYS A 99 -0.27 0.67 6.08
C CYS A 99 1.15 0.22 5.70
N LEU A 100 2.14 1.09 5.91
CA LEU A 100 3.54 0.87 5.55
C LEU A 100 4.39 0.33 6.71
N SER A 101 3.75 -0.32 7.69
CA SER A 101 4.45 -1.08 8.73
C SER A 101 5.30 -2.19 8.10
N VAL A 102 6.55 -2.28 8.53
CA VAL A 102 7.55 -3.23 8.00
C VAL A 102 7.11 -4.66 8.26
N ASN A 103 6.72 -4.93 9.50
CA ASN A 103 6.13 -6.19 9.90
C ASN A 103 4.69 -6.25 9.38
N SER A 104 4.38 -7.29 8.60
CA SER A 104 3.07 -7.48 8.00
C SER A 104 1.95 -7.64 9.02
N LEU A 105 2.26 -8.10 10.24
CA LEU A 105 1.28 -8.28 11.31
C LEU A 105 0.88 -6.97 12.01
N ASP A 106 1.68 -5.92 11.85
CA ASP A 106 1.40 -4.60 12.43
C ASP A 106 0.60 -3.71 11.47
N ARG A 107 0.23 -4.23 10.29
CA ARG A 107 -0.60 -3.53 9.30
C ARG A 107 -2.09 -3.66 9.66
N PRO A 108 -2.91 -2.65 9.34
CA PRO A 108 -4.36 -2.73 9.56
C PRO A 108 -5.00 -3.80 8.67
N THR A 109 -6.17 -4.28 9.07
CA THR A 109 -7.08 -4.98 8.15
C THR A 109 -7.76 -3.99 7.21
N LEU A 110 -8.41 -4.50 6.16
CA LEU A 110 -9.24 -3.64 5.29
C LEU A 110 -10.41 -2.99 6.04
N GLU A 111 -10.96 -3.67 7.05
CA GLU A 111 -12.05 -3.14 7.89
C GLU A 111 -11.54 -2.00 8.79
N ASP A 112 -10.36 -2.17 9.39
CA ASP A 112 -9.71 -1.11 10.18
C ASP A 112 -9.48 0.15 9.33
N LEU A 113 -9.00 -0.01 8.09
CA LEU A 113 -8.80 1.12 7.17
C LEU A 113 -10.11 1.86 6.88
N PHE A 114 -11.20 1.14 6.67
CA PHE A 114 -12.50 1.75 6.37
C PHE A 114 -13.07 2.52 7.58
N CYS A 115 -12.71 2.10 8.78
CA CYS A 115 -13.12 2.72 10.04
C CYS A 115 -12.14 3.78 10.56
N ASP A 116 -11.01 4.01 9.87
CA ASP A 116 -9.99 4.96 10.32
C ASP A 116 -10.51 6.40 10.33
N THR A 117 -10.04 7.18 11.30
CA THR A 117 -10.44 8.59 11.48
C THR A 117 -10.19 9.43 10.23
N TRP A 118 -9.15 9.15 9.44
CA TRP A 118 -8.87 9.94 8.24
C TRP A 118 -9.86 9.70 7.09
N MET A 119 -10.61 8.59 7.12
CA MET A 119 -11.61 8.27 6.11
C MET A 119 -12.95 9.01 6.34
N TRP A 120 -13.12 9.70 7.47
CA TRP A 120 -14.35 10.39 7.89
C TRP A 120 -14.12 11.88 8.16
#